data_AF-A0A370PVN8-F1
#
_entry.id   AF-A0A370PVN8-F1
#
_cell.length_a   1.000
_cell.length_b   1.000
_cell.length_c   1.000
_cell.angle_alpha   90.00
_cell.angle_beta   90.00
_cell.angle_gamma   90.00
#
_symmetry.space_group_name_H-M   'P 1'
#
loop_
_entity.id
_entity.type
_entity.pdbx_description
1 polymer ?
#
loop_
_entity_poly.entity_id
_entity_poly.type
_entity_poly.pdbx_seq_one_letter_code
_entity_poly.pdbx_strand_id
1 'polypeptide(L)'
;MSAQQIPLQFMPQQLQAGDRDDWTGITDPKERKKLQDRVNQRARRQRKKTRHLVYPASCRPGRHDSGNTILYNPQLNQSRQNQLIVSFTACQPDSMETKQFINRFSSWISQRYQQRCLDTEPLPGLVQFNITRSLVINAQILGYTSERMAPSARSSLTSLNISKSYFHALPASLQPTALQRSVHHHPWIDLLPVAELRDNLLRQPETTYDAAQLCRDMRGLQVVSSGRGGVIVWGEPWDPHGWEVTEAFVQKWPWVVRGSRSLLQSTNYWRAQRGEPALSFQNYPAANGGANPRVHEVEEHLGSPA
;
A
#
# COMPACT_ATOMS: atom_id res chain seq x y z
N MET A 1 26.96 -42.97 -1.51
CA MET A 1 26.92 -41.53 -1.17
C MET A 1 26.91 -40.75 -2.47
N SER A 2 25.75 -40.27 -2.92
CA SER A 2 25.64 -39.50 -4.17
C SER A 2 25.69 -38.01 -3.83
N ALA A 3 26.62 -37.28 -4.44
CA ALA A 3 26.81 -35.85 -4.23
C ALA A 3 25.64 -35.06 -4.83
N GLN A 4 24.97 -34.25 -4.02
CA GLN A 4 23.94 -33.33 -4.50
C GLN A 4 24.59 -32.29 -5.42
N GLN A 5 24.28 -32.36 -6.71
CA GLN A 5 24.65 -31.34 -7.69
C GLN A 5 23.76 -30.12 -7.50
N ILE A 6 24.37 -28.96 -7.22
CA ILE A 6 23.69 -27.66 -7.13
C ILE A 6 23.41 -27.19 -8.57
N PRO A 7 22.14 -26.98 -8.98
CA PRO A 7 21.84 -26.48 -10.31
C PRO A 7 22.20 -24.99 -10.38
N LEU A 8 23.13 -24.64 -11.28
CA LEU A 8 23.48 -23.25 -11.58
C LEU A 8 22.38 -22.64 -12.46
N GLN A 9 21.59 -21.73 -11.90
CA GLN A 9 20.62 -20.93 -12.67
C GLN A 9 21.23 -19.59 -13.09
N PHE A 10 20.87 -19.16 -14.30
CA PHE A 10 21.29 -17.89 -14.88
C PHE A 10 20.65 -16.72 -14.10
N MET A 11 21.47 -15.78 -13.61
CA MET A 11 20.97 -14.64 -12.83
C MET A 11 20.41 -13.57 -13.77
N PRO A 12 19.14 -13.14 -13.65
CA PRO A 12 18.54 -12.13 -14.53
C PRO A 12 19.27 -10.77 -14.51
N GLN A 13 20.02 -10.48 -13.44
CA GLN A 13 20.85 -9.29 -13.28
C GLN A 13 22.06 -9.27 -14.22
N GLN A 14 22.43 -10.42 -14.82
CA GLN A 14 23.54 -10.57 -15.77
C GLN A 14 23.19 -10.11 -17.18
N LEU A 15 21.90 -10.00 -17.54
CA LEU A 15 21.47 -9.55 -18.87
C LEU A 15 21.93 -8.13 -19.22
N GLN A 16 22.37 -7.34 -18.23
CA GLN A 16 22.84 -5.95 -18.40
C GLN A 16 24.35 -5.79 -18.18
N ALA A 17 25.06 -6.83 -17.75
CA ALA A 17 26.51 -6.82 -17.61
C ALA A 17 27.13 -7.19 -18.97
N GLY A 18 27.95 -6.31 -19.55
CA GLY A 18 28.76 -6.69 -20.71
C GLY A 18 29.94 -7.55 -20.28
N ASP A 19 30.62 -8.20 -21.23
CA ASP A 19 31.72 -9.16 -20.98
C ASP A 19 32.85 -8.68 -20.04
N ARG A 20 33.01 -7.37 -19.84
CA ARG A 20 34.03 -6.77 -18.96
C ARG A 20 33.54 -6.43 -17.55
N ASP A 21 32.27 -6.67 -17.26
CA ASP A 21 31.62 -6.33 -16.00
C ASP A 21 30.92 -7.54 -15.35
N ASP A 22 31.19 -8.75 -15.85
CA ASP A 22 30.77 -9.99 -15.21
C ASP A 22 31.60 -10.22 -13.95
N TRP A 23 30.94 -10.20 -12.80
CA TRP A 23 31.57 -10.42 -11.50
C TRP A 23 31.39 -11.87 -10.99
N THR A 24 30.85 -12.76 -11.83
CA THR A 24 30.74 -14.18 -11.47
C THR A 24 32.13 -14.83 -11.41
N GLY A 25 32.37 -15.62 -10.37
CA GLY A 25 33.69 -16.23 -10.11
C GLY A 25 34.71 -15.33 -9.41
N ILE A 26 34.46 -14.03 -9.24
CA ILE A 26 35.36 -13.13 -8.49
C ILE A 26 35.13 -13.30 -6.98
N THR A 27 36.13 -13.85 -6.28
CA THR A 27 36.08 -14.13 -4.83
C THR A 27 36.44 -12.93 -3.96
N ASP A 28 37.17 -11.94 -4.47
CA ASP A 28 37.49 -10.70 -3.75
C ASP A 28 36.25 -9.80 -3.62
N PRO A 29 35.77 -9.53 -2.39
CA PRO A 29 34.61 -8.67 -2.14
C PRO A 29 34.76 -7.24 -2.67
N LYS A 30 35.99 -6.68 -2.68
CA LYS A 30 36.23 -5.29 -3.10
C LYS A 30 36.13 -5.14 -4.62
N GLU A 31 36.73 -6.06 -5.37
CA GLU A 31 36.63 -6.13 -6.83
C GLU A 31 35.17 -6.36 -7.28
N ARG A 32 34.46 -7.29 -6.64
CA ARG A 32 33.05 -7.56 -6.93
C ARG A 32 32.17 -6.31 -6.74
N LYS A 33 32.34 -5.61 -5.62
CA LYS A 33 31.59 -4.37 -5.33
C LYS A 33 31.87 -3.29 -6.37
N LYS A 34 33.12 -3.15 -6.81
CA LYS A 34 33.52 -2.16 -7.83
C LYS A 34 32.85 -2.40 -9.18
N LEU A 35 32.72 -3.66 -9.60
CA LEU A 35 32.04 -4.02 -10.86
C LEU A 35 30.52 -3.81 -10.76
N GLN A 36 29.91 -4.20 -9.63
CA GLN A 36 28.49 -3.95 -9.37
C GLN A 36 28.16 -2.46 -9.34
N ASP A 37 28.98 -1.64 -8.67
CA ASP A 37 28.80 -0.19 -8.62
C ASP A 37 28.92 0.44 -10.01
N ARG A 38 29.79 -0.09 -10.87
CA ARG A 38 29.94 0.38 -12.26
C ARG A 38 28.70 0.08 -13.11
N VAL A 39 28.08 -1.10 -12.96
CA VAL A 39 26.83 -1.45 -13.64
C VAL A 39 25.67 -0.59 -13.12
N ASN A 40 25.57 -0.41 -11.80
CA ASN A 40 24.57 0.45 -11.17
C ASN A 40 24.69 1.91 -11.62
N GLN A 41 25.91 2.42 -11.77
CA GLN A 41 26.15 3.77 -12.33
C GLN A 41 25.70 3.89 -13.79
N ARG A 42 25.92 2.86 -14.62
CA ARG A 42 25.44 2.84 -16.02
C ARG A 42 23.90 2.83 -16.08
N ALA A 43 23.25 1.98 -15.30
CA ALA A 43 21.79 1.95 -15.21
C ALA A 43 21.22 3.30 -14.72
N ARG A 44 21.87 3.93 -13.73
CA ARG A 44 21.50 5.28 -13.25
C ARG A 44 21.64 6.35 -14.34
N ARG A 45 22.71 6.32 -15.13
CA ARG A 45 22.93 7.25 -16.25
C ARG A 45 21.88 7.03 -17.35
N GLN A 46 21.51 5.79 -17.66
CA GLN A 46 20.42 5.50 -18.59
C GLN A 46 19.08 6.03 -18.09
N ARG A 47 18.70 5.79 -16.83
CA ARG A 47 17.46 6.32 -16.23
C ARG A 47 17.38 7.85 -16.24
N LYS A 48 18.51 8.55 -16.06
CA LYS A 48 18.59 10.01 -16.22
C LYS A 48 18.42 10.46 -17.68
N LYS A 49 18.92 9.68 -18.63
CA LYS A 49 18.78 9.96 -20.07
C LYS A 49 17.34 9.74 -20.55
N THR A 50 16.63 8.71 -20.06
CA THR A 50 15.20 8.47 -20.37
C THR A 50 14.26 9.47 -19.72
N ARG A 51 14.62 10.12 -18.60
CA ARG A 51 13.83 11.24 -18.03
C ARG A 51 13.85 12.52 -18.90
N HIS A 52 14.78 12.63 -19.85
CA HIS A 52 14.87 13.74 -20.80
C HIS A 52 14.40 13.38 -22.21
N LEU A 53 13.95 12.14 -22.46
CA LEU A 53 13.35 11.77 -23.74
C LEU A 53 11.88 12.19 -23.76
N VAL A 54 11.66 13.41 -24.24
CA VAL A 54 10.39 13.90 -24.77
C VAL A 54 9.90 12.92 -25.85
N TYR A 55 8.74 12.30 -25.63
CA TYR A 55 7.94 11.63 -26.65
C TYR A 55 6.73 12.52 -27.01
N PRO A 56 6.17 12.40 -28.23
CA PRO A 56 5.95 13.50 -29.14
C PRO A 56 4.61 14.21 -28.96
N ALA A 57 4.53 15.41 -29.54
CA ALA A 57 3.37 16.29 -29.55
C ALA A 57 2.14 15.72 -30.28
N SER A 58 0.95 15.91 -29.69
CA SER A 58 -0.31 16.42 -30.28
C SER A 58 -1.38 16.37 -29.17
N CYS A 59 -2.33 17.30 -28.95
CA CYS A 59 -3.06 18.15 -29.87
C CYS A 59 -3.20 19.59 -29.31
N ARG A 60 -3.08 20.60 -30.18
CA ARG A 60 -3.44 22.00 -29.85
C ARG A 60 -4.94 22.22 -30.04
N PRO A 61 -5.68 22.79 -29.08
CA PRO A 61 -6.92 23.49 -29.37
C PRO A 61 -6.60 24.88 -29.92
N GLY A 62 -7.33 25.28 -30.97
CA GLY A 62 -7.19 26.56 -31.65
C GLY A 62 -7.47 27.76 -30.75
N ARG A 63 -6.86 28.89 -31.15
CA ARG A 63 -7.06 30.21 -30.55
C ARG A 63 -8.51 30.67 -30.77
N HIS A 64 -9.20 31.00 -29.69
CA HIS A 64 -10.11 32.14 -29.66
C HIS A 64 -9.92 32.90 -28.34
N ASP A 65 -10.13 34.20 -28.45
CA ASP A 65 -9.54 35.27 -27.65
C ASP A 65 -10.35 35.60 -26.38
N SER A 66 -9.65 36.23 -25.44
CA SER A 66 -10.14 37.19 -24.43
C SER A 66 -10.73 36.67 -23.11
N GLY A 67 -9.96 36.86 -22.02
CA GLY A 67 -10.50 37.04 -20.67
C GLY A 67 -9.76 36.36 -19.52
N ASN A 68 -8.77 37.05 -18.93
CA ASN A 68 -8.22 36.87 -17.57
C ASN A 68 -7.97 35.43 -17.06
N THR A 69 -6.82 34.85 -17.41
CA THR A 69 -6.36 33.57 -16.82
C THR A 69 -5.36 33.84 -15.70
N ILE A 70 -5.82 33.71 -14.44
CA ILE A 70 -4.92 33.41 -13.32
C ILE A 70 -4.19 32.12 -13.70
N LEU A 71 -2.87 32.18 -13.83
CA LEU A 71 -1.99 31.05 -14.12
C LEU A 71 -2.18 29.95 -13.06
N TYR A 72 -3.14 29.06 -13.30
CA TYR A 72 -3.31 27.83 -12.53
C TYR A 72 -2.12 26.95 -12.88
N ASN A 73 -1.22 26.74 -11.93
CA ASN A 73 -0.02 25.95 -12.15
C ASN A 73 -0.24 24.51 -11.60
N PRO A 74 -0.70 23.55 -12.42
CA PRO A 74 -1.06 22.21 -11.96
C PRO A 74 0.11 21.42 -11.36
N GLN A 75 1.37 21.74 -11.73
CA GLN A 75 2.56 21.05 -11.23
C GLN A 75 2.87 21.34 -9.75
N LEU A 76 2.47 22.50 -9.23
CA LEU A 76 2.69 22.89 -7.84
C LEU A 76 1.71 22.20 -6.87
N ASN A 77 0.51 21.82 -7.36
CA ASN A 77 -0.48 21.09 -6.58
C ASN A 77 -0.15 19.59 -6.45
N GLN A 78 0.37 18.97 -7.50
CA GLN A 78 0.70 17.54 -7.54
C GLN A 78 1.80 17.16 -6.54
N SER A 79 2.82 18.02 -6.40
CA SER A 79 3.91 17.85 -5.43
C SER A 79 3.45 17.98 -3.98
N ARG A 80 2.56 18.94 -3.69
CA ARG A 80 1.95 19.11 -2.35
C ARG A 80 0.94 18.00 -2.01
N GLN A 81 0.17 17.53 -2.99
CA GLN A 81 -0.81 16.46 -2.81
C GLN A 81 -0.14 15.11 -2.53
N ASN A 82 0.95 14.78 -3.25
CA ASN A 82 1.75 13.59 -2.95
C ASN A 82 2.39 13.66 -1.54
N GLN A 83 2.82 14.84 -1.08
CA GLN A 83 3.30 15.02 0.30
C GLN A 83 2.19 14.82 1.34
N LEU A 84 0.95 15.27 1.06
CA LEU A 84 -0.20 15.14 1.96
C LEU A 84 -0.71 13.70 2.09
N ILE A 85 -0.60 12.87 1.06
CA ILE A 85 -1.03 11.46 1.10
C ILE A 85 -0.08 10.61 1.97
N VAL A 86 1.21 10.93 1.98
CA VAL A 86 2.22 10.22 2.78
C VAL A 86 2.09 10.53 4.28
N SER A 87 1.67 11.75 4.64
CA SER A 87 1.50 12.17 6.04
C SER A 87 0.13 11.84 6.65
N PHE A 88 -0.86 11.45 5.82
CA PHE A 88 -2.20 11.13 6.29
C PHE A 88 -2.25 9.73 6.92
N THR A 89 -2.64 9.67 8.20
CA THR A 89 -2.75 8.41 8.95
C THR A 89 -4.15 8.22 9.49
N ALA A 90 -4.63 6.97 9.47
CA ALA A 90 -5.90 6.60 10.09
C ALA A 90 -5.89 6.74 11.62
N CYS A 91 -4.73 7.06 12.22
CA CYS A 91 -4.55 7.21 13.65
C CYS A 91 -5.11 8.52 14.21
N GLN A 92 -5.54 9.46 13.36
CA GLN A 92 -6.16 10.73 13.79
C GLN A 92 -7.56 10.91 13.19
N PRO A 93 -8.54 10.03 13.51
CA PRO A 93 -9.81 9.98 12.81
C PRO A 93 -10.72 11.19 13.04
N ASP A 94 -10.57 11.91 14.15
CA ASP A 94 -11.38 13.06 14.56
C ASP A 94 -10.68 14.41 14.36
N SER A 95 -9.41 14.42 13.95
CA SER A 95 -8.63 15.65 13.77
C SER A 95 -9.18 16.54 12.65
N MET A 96 -8.97 17.84 12.79
CA MET A 96 -9.41 18.82 11.79
C MET A 96 -8.63 18.62 10.48
N GLU A 97 -7.35 18.27 10.59
CA GLU A 97 -6.45 17.99 9.47
C GLU A 97 -6.98 16.82 8.64
N THR A 98 -7.42 15.75 9.29
CA THR A 98 -8.03 14.58 8.64
C THR A 98 -9.31 14.95 7.90
N LYS A 99 -10.21 15.70 8.54
CA LYS A 99 -11.47 16.15 7.92
C LYS A 99 -11.20 17.04 6.71
N GLN A 100 -10.30 18.01 6.86
CA GLN A 100 -9.93 18.92 5.77
C GLN A 100 -9.24 18.20 4.61
N PHE A 101 -8.40 17.20 4.89
CA PHE A 101 -7.79 16.39 3.85
C PHE A 101 -8.84 15.59 3.06
N ILE A 102 -9.74 14.87 3.76
CA ILE A 102 -10.81 14.10 3.13
C ILE A 102 -11.68 14.98 2.24
N ASN A 103 -12.10 16.15 2.75
CA ASN A 103 -12.93 17.09 2.01
C ASN A 103 -12.21 17.63 0.77
N ARG A 104 -10.96 18.07 0.91
CA ARG A 104 -10.18 18.62 -0.22
C ARG A 104 -9.95 17.59 -1.32
N PHE A 105 -9.53 16.37 -0.95
CA PHE A 105 -9.27 15.33 -1.94
C PHE A 105 -10.56 14.88 -2.64
N SER A 106 -11.66 14.71 -1.89
CA SER A 106 -12.97 14.35 -2.46
C SER A 106 -13.48 15.41 -3.44
N SER A 107 -13.40 16.70 -3.06
CA SER A 107 -13.77 17.80 -3.96
C SER A 107 -12.91 17.83 -5.21
N TRP A 108 -11.59 17.60 -5.08
CA TRP A 108 -10.68 17.58 -6.21
C TRP A 108 -11.00 16.47 -7.21
N ILE A 109 -11.18 15.23 -6.76
CA ILE A 109 -11.56 14.11 -7.63
C ILE A 109 -12.94 14.35 -8.26
N SER A 110 -13.91 14.87 -7.50
CA SER A 110 -15.25 15.16 -8.00
C SER A 110 -15.23 16.21 -9.11
N GLN A 111 -14.42 17.26 -8.94
CA GLN A 111 -14.24 18.30 -9.97
C GLN A 111 -13.63 17.71 -11.24
N ARG A 112 -12.61 16.86 -11.14
CA ARG A 112 -12.01 16.19 -12.30
C ARG A 112 -13.02 15.31 -13.03
N TYR A 113 -13.83 14.56 -12.29
CA TYR A 113 -14.90 13.74 -12.84
C TYR A 113 -15.92 14.58 -13.62
N GLN A 114 -16.38 15.70 -13.05
CA GLN A 114 -17.30 16.64 -13.70
C GLN A 114 -16.68 17.25 -14.98
N GLN A 115 -15.39 17.54 -14.96
CA GLN A 115 -14.63 18.04 -16.11
C GLN A 115 -14.28 16.95 -17.13
N ARG A 116 -14.72 15.70 -16.92
CA ARG A 116 -14.39 14.52 -17.74
C ARG A 116 -12.89 14.29 -17.91
N CYS A 117 -12.11 14.72 -16.93
CA CYS A 117 -10.66 14.53 -16.88
C CYS A 117 -10.35 13.24 -16.10
N LEU A 118 -10.54 12.10 -16.78
CA LEU A 118 -10.37 10.74 -16.23
C LEU A 118 -9.02 10.13 -16.65
N ASP A 119 -7.95 10.90 -16.55
CA ASP A 119 -6.61 10.37 -16.79
C ASP A 119 -6.18 9.43 -15.64
N THR A 120 -5.14 8.63 -15.91
CA THR A 120 -4.64 7.64 -14.96
C THR A 120 -3.69 8.22 -13.92
N GLU A 121 -3.33 9.49 -14.05
CA GLU A 121 -2.38 10.18 -13.19
C GLU A 121 -2.78 10.17 -11.69
N PRO A 122 -4.03 10.49 -11.30
CA PRO A 122 -4.42 10.51 -9.89
C PRO A 122 -4.67 9.11 -9.31
N LEU A 123 -4.77 8.06 -10.12
CA LEU A 123 -5.16 6.71 -9.66
C LEU A 123 -4.35 6.21 -8.46
N PRO A 124 -3.03 6.35 -8.43
CA PRO A 124 -2.26 5.83 -7.30
C PRO A 124 -2.55 6.59 -6.00
N GLY A 125 -2.81 7.90 -6.10
CA GLY A 125 -3.23 8.72 -4.97
C GLY A 125 -4.67 8.42 -4.54
N LEU A 126 -5.55 8.11 -5.49
CA LEU A 126 -6.93 7.72 -5.22
C LEU A 126 -7.02 6.38 -4.48
N VAL A 127 -6.21 5.39 -4.87
CA VAL A 127 -6.14 4.10 -4.15
C VAL A 127 -5.69 4.32 -2.70
N GLN A 128 -4.62 5.08 -2.49
CA GLN A 128 -4.12 5.45 -1.16
C GLN A 128 -5.14 6.24 -0.34
N PHE A 129 -5.86 7.15 -0.99
CA PHE A 129 -6.95 7.90 -0.40
C PHE A 129 -8.08 7.00 0.07
N ASN A 130 -8.57 6.11 -0.80
CA ASN A 130 -9.71 5.24 -0.51
C ASN A 130 -9.45 4.32 0.69
N ILE A 131 -8.28 3.66 0.74
CA ILE A 131 -7.95 2.81 1.89
C ILE A 131 -7.83 3.64 3.18
N THR A 132 -7.16 4.80 3.15
CA THR A 132 -6.97 5.60 4.36
C THR A 132 -8.28 6.23 4.85
N ARG A 133 -9.10 6.76 3.92
CA ARG A 133 -10.45 7.25 4.22
C ARG A 133 -11.32 6.13 4.81
N SER A 134 -11.22 4.92 4.29
CA SER A 134 -12.01 3.79 4.79
C SER A 134 -11.66 3.43 6.23
N LEU A 135 -10.36 3.39 6.55
CA LEU A 135 -9.90 3.16 7.93
C LEU A 135 -10.36 4.27 8.88
N VAL A 136 -10.32 5.54 8.45
CA VAL A 136 -10.84 6.67 9.24
C VAL A 136 -12.35 6.56 9.49
N ILE A 137 -13.13 6.22 8.47
CA ILE A 137 -14.59 6.06 8.61
C ILE A 137 -14.91 4.90 9.54
N ASN A 138 -14.23 3.76 9.41
CA ASN A 138 -14.42 2.62 10.30
C ASN A 138 -14.04 2.98 11.75
N ALA A 139 -12.98 3.78 11.95
CA ALA A 139 -12.61 4.28 13.28
C ALA A 139 -13.72 5.16 13.89
N GLN A 140 -14.32 6.04 13.09
CA GLN A 140 -15.44 6.89 13.53
C GLN A 140 -16.68 6.05 13.88
N ILE A 141 -17.02 5.03 13.09
CA ILE A 141 -18.12 4.09 13.37
C ILE A 141 -17.89 3.35 14.68
N LEU A 142 -16.65 2.94 14.95
CA LEU A 142 -16.23 2.30 16.19
C LEU A 142 -16.06 3.29 17.36
N GLY A 143 -16.28 4.59 17.15
CA GLY A 143 -16.13 5.59 18.20
C GLY A 143 -14.69 5.78 18.69
N TYR A 144 -13.70 5.49 17.84
CA TYR A 144 -12.29 5.76 18.12
C TYR A 144 -11.93 7.21 17.83
N THR A 145 -11.27 7.84 18.79
CA THR A 145 -10.68 9.20 18.71
C THR A 145 -9.18 9.11 18.48
N SER A 146 -8.53 10.23 18.13
CA SER A 146 -7.07 10.30 18.00
C SER A 146 -6.33 9.83 19.25
N GLU A 147 -6.84 10.17 20.44
CA GLU A 147 -6.29 9.72 21.72
C GLU A 147 -6.38 8.19 21.85
N ARG A 148 -7.53 7.62 21.49
CA ARG A 148 -7.75 6.17 21.53
C ARG A 148 -7.04 5.42 20.39
N MET A 149 -6.33 6.13 19.51
CA MET A 149 -5.56 5.57 18.40
C MET A 149 -4.05 5.86 18.54
N ALA A 150 -3.62 6.39 19.69
CA ALA A 150 -2.21 6.65 19.98
C ALA A 150 -1.38 5.35 19.97
N PRO A 151 -0.05 5.41 19.74
CA PRO A 151 0.79 4.21 19.59
C PRO A 151 0.72 3.19 20.74
N SER A 152 0.43 3.65 21.96
CA SER A 152 0.30 2.81 23.15
C SER A 152 -1.16 2.48 23.52
N ALA A 153 -2.12 2.90 22.69
CA ALA A 153 -3.54 2.67 22.92
C ALA A 153 -3.90 1.19 22.83
N ARG A 154 -4.98 0.82 23.52
CA ARG A 154 -5.53 -0.54 23.53
C ARG A 154 -6.99 -0.54 23.10
N SER A 155 -7.38 -1.56 22.37
CA SER A 155 -8.77 -1.75 21.92
C SER A 155 -9.72 -1.76 23.10
N SER A 156 -10.75 -0.91 23.00
CA SER A 156 -11.83 -0.86 23.98
C SER A 156 -12.70 -2.11 23.90
N LEU A 157 -12.66 -2.87 22.81
CA LEU A 157 -13.47 -4.07 22.58
C LEU A 157 -13.14 -5.22 23.54
N THR A 158 -11.99 -5.15 24.22
CA THR A 158 -11.61 -6.06 25.31
C THR A 158 -12.27 -5.71 26.65
N SER A 159 -12.89 -4.53 26.76
CA SER A 159 -13.53 -4.08 28.00
C SER A 159 -14.85 -4.80 28.25
N LEU A 160 -14.99 -5.39 29.45
CA LEU A 160 -16.20 -6.09 29.89
C LEU A 160 -17.41 -5.14 30.07
N ASN A 161 -17.19 -3.82 30.05
CA ASN A 161 -18.22 -2.82 30.31
C ASN A 161 -18.96 -2.34 29.04
N ILE A 162 -18.64 -2.86 27.86
CA ILE A 162 -19.34 -2.49 26.63
C ILE A 162 -20.67 -3.24 26.53
N SER A 163 -21.77 -2.49 26.43
CA SER A 163 -23.11 -3.06 26.27
C SER A 163 -23.22 -3.88 24.97
N LYS A 164 -23.92 -5.02 25.03
CA LYS A 164 -24.28 -5.79 23.82
C LYS A 164 -25.03 -4.94 22.79
N SER A 165 -25.83 -3.97 23.24
CA SER A 165 -26.56 -3.06 22.35
C SER A 165 -25.64 -2.23 21.46
N TYR A 166 -24.45 -1.86 21.96
CA TYR A 166 -23.46 -1.14 21.18
C TYR A 166 -22.96 -2.01 20.01
N PHE A 167 -22.63 -3.28 20.26
CA PHE A 167 -22.19 -4.18 19.19
C PHE A 167 -23.27 -4.47 18.16
N HIS A 168 -24.54 -4.57 18.57
CA HIS A 168 -25.65 -4.76 17.63
C HIS A 168 -25.93 -3.55 16.74
N ALA A 169 -25.49 -2.35 17.13
CA ALA A 169 -25.59 -1.15 16.31
C ALA A 169 -24.47 -1.04 15.25
N LEU A 170 -23.41 -1.84 15.37
CA LEU A 170 -22.30 -1.84 14.41
C LEU A 170 -22.66 -2.65 13.15
N PRO A 171 -22.13 -2.26 11.97
CA PRO A 171 -22.15 -3.11 10.79
C PRO A 171 -21.60 -4.51 11.13
N ALA A 172 -22.23 -5.56 10.61
CA ALA A 172 -21.89 -6.95 10.96
C ALA A 172 -20.40 -7.28 10.77
N SER A 173 -19.79 -6.71 9.73
CA SER A 173 -18.37 -6.81 9.39
C SER A 173 -17.42 -6.10 10.35
N LEU A 174 -17.89 -5.15 11.16
CA LEU A 174 -17.13 -4.43 12.18
C LEU A 174 -17.45 -4.90 13.60
N GLN A 175 -18.37 -5.85 13.77
CA GLN A 175 -18.60 -6.46 15.08
C GLN A 175 -17.33 -7.21 15.54
N PRO A 176 -17.01 -7.17 16.85
CA PRO A 176 -15.82 -7.82 17.37
C PRO A 176 -15.91 -9.34 17.26
N THR A 177 -14.81 -9.97 16.85
CA THR A 177 -14.68 -11.44 16.93
C THR A 177 -14.50 -11.89 18.37
N ALA A 178 -14.64 -13.20 18.62
CA ALA A 178 -14.33 -13.77 19.93
C ALA A 178 -12.86 -13.52 20.35
N LEU A 179 -11.93 -13.49 19.38
CA LEU A 179 -10.52 -13.27 19.65
C LEU A 179 -10.24 -11.80 20.02
N GLN A 180 -10.84 -10.84 19.32
CA GLN A 180 -10.74 -9.42 19.70
C GLN A 180 -11.25 -9.12 21.10
N ARG A 181 -12.24 -9.87 21.58
CA ARG A 181 -12.79 -9.69 22.93
C ARG A 181 -11.90 -10.27 24.03
N SER A 182 -10.93 -11.11 23.68
CA SER A 182 -10.10 -11.86 24.65
C SER A 182 -8.61 -11.49 24.59
N VAL A 183 -8.13 -11.01 23.45
CA VAL A 183 -6.72 -10.65 23.24
C VAL A 183 -6.54 -9.15 23.36
N HIS A 184 -5.61 -8.67 24.20
CA HIS A 184 -5.22 -7.27 24.20
C HIS A 184 -4.46 -6.92 22.91
N HIS A 185 -4.89 -5.86 22.24
CA HIS A 185 -4.33 -5.45 20.95
C HIS A 185 -4.53 -3.96 20.69
N HIS A 186 -3.82 -3.42 19.71
CA HIS A 186 -4.00 -2.04 19.27
C HIS A 186 -5.29 -1.86 18.45
N PRO A 187 -6.06 -0.78 18.65
CA PRO A 187 -7.31 -0.47 17.94
C PRO A 187 -7.26 -0.43 16.41
N TRP A 188 -6.08 -0.43 15.79
CA TRP A 188 -5.97 -0.31 14.33
C TRP A 188 -6.46 -1.58 13.63
N ILE A 189 -6.36 -2.73 14.31
CA ILE A 189 -6.85 -4.02 13.83
C ILE A 189 -8.38 -3.99 13.72
N ASP A 190 -9.05 -3.30 14.64
CA ASP A 190 -10.52 -3.21 14.67
C ASP A 190 -11.09 -2.50 13.44
N LEU A 191 -10.29 -1.66 12.78
CA LEU A 191 -10.69 -0.90 11.61
C LEU A 191 -10.90 -1.75 10.36
N LEU A 192 -10.43 -3.01 10.37
CA LEU A 192 -10.49 -3.90 9.22
C LEU A 192 -11.87 -4.58 9.13
N PRO A 193 -12.61 -4.45 8.02
CA PRO A 193 -13.94 -5.03 7.91
C PRO A 193 -13.93 -6.55 7.69
N VAL A 194 -12.76 -7.19 7.63
CA VAL A 194 -12.65 -8.63 7.39
C VAL A 194 -12.24 -9.33 8.69
N ALA A 195 -13.18 -10.08 9.29
CA ALA A 195 -13.00 -10.77 10.57
C ALA A 195 -11.80 -11.71 10.57
N GLU A 196 -11.59 -12.48 9.50
CA GLU A 196 -10.48 -13.44 9.43
C GLU A 196 -9.11 -12.76 9.40
N LEU A 197 -8.99 -11.59 8.75
CA LEU A 197 -7.75 -10.81 8.77
C LEU A 197 -7.43 -10.33 10.18
N ARG A 198 -8.44 -9.80 10.89
CA ARG A 198 -8.30 -9.38 12.29
C ARG A 198 -7.82 -10.54 13.15
N ASP A 199 -8.47 -11.68 13.04
CA ASP A 199 -8.10 -12.86 13.80
C ASP A 199 -6.69 -13.38 13.45
N ASN A 200 -6.30 -13.34 12.18
CA ASN A 200 -4.95 -13.73 11.76
C ASN A 200 -3.87 -12.83 12.38
N LEU A 201 -4.12 -11.51 12.44
CA LEU A 201 -3.24 -10.54 13.08
C LEU A 201 -3.12 -10.79 14.59
N LEU A 202 -4.23 -11.11 15.26
CA LEU A 202 -4.26 -11.37 16.70
C LEU A 202 -3.64 -12.70 17.11
N ARG A 203 -3.58 -13.68 16.20
CA ARG A 203 -2.88 -14.95 16.42
C ARG A 203 -1.36 -14.81 16.34
N GLN A 204 -0.84 -13.75 15.71
CA GLN A 204 0.59 -13.50 15.64
C GLN A 204 1.03 -12.63 16.83
N PRO A 205 2.12 -13.00 17.54
CA PRO A 205 2.72 -12.10 18.51
C PRO A 205 3.17 -10.80 17.83
N GLU A 206 2.95 -9.64 18.48
CA GLU A 206 3.32 -8.32 17.92
C GLU A 206 4.81 -8.19 17.57
N THR A 207 5.68 -9.02 18.17
CA THR A 207 7.12 -9.05 17.91
C THR A 207 7.51 -9.81 16.64
N THR A 208 6.59 -10.56 16.03
CA THR A 208 6.89 -11.42 14.87
C THR A 208 6.79 -10.70 13.52
N TYR A 209 6.20 -9.51 13.49
CA TYR A 209 6.07 -8.69 12.28
C TYR A 209 6.15 -7.20 12.60
N ASP A 210 6.62 -6.40 11.64
CA ASP A 210 6.59 -4.95 11.74
C ASP A 210 5.18 -4.44 11.36
N ALA A 211 4.39 -4.07 12.37
CA ALA A 211 3.04 -3.53 12.19
C ALA A 211 3.03 -2.20 11.41
N ALA A 212 4.07 -1.37 11.56
CA ALA A 212 4.18 -0.13 10.79
C ALA A 212 4.46 -0.43 9.32
N GLN A 213 5.28 -1.43 9.02
CA GLN A 213 5.53 -1.89 7.65
C GLN A 213 4.27 -2.49 7.02
N LEU A 214 3.57 -3.37 7.72
CA LEU A 214 2.29 -3.91 7.24
C LEU A 214 1.29 -2.80 6.93
N CYS A 215 1.18 -1.80 7.81
CA CYS A 215 0.31 -0.65 7.63
C CYS A 215 0.70 0.18 6.38
N ARG A 216 2.00 0.39 6.13
CA ARG A 216 2.50 1.05 4.90
C ARG A 216 2.17 0.25 3.65
N ASP A 217 2.34 -1.07 3.70
CA ASP A 217 2.08 -1.96 2.58
C ASP A 217 0.59 -2.06 2.25
N MET A 218 -0.28 -2.14 3.26
CA MET A 218 -1.73 -2.12 3.06
C MET A 218 -2.19 -0.87 2.33
N ARG A 219 -1.57 0.29 2.64
CA ARG A 219 -1.86 1.55 1.94
C ARG A 219 -1.26 1.64 0.54
N GLY A 220 -0.48 0.65 0.10
CA GLY A 220 0.16 0.68 -1.21
C GLY A 220 1.19 1.80 -1.37
N LEU A 221 1.94 2.10 -0.31
CA LEU A 221 3.05 3.06 -0.36
C LEU A 221 4.31 2.49 -1.05
N GLN A 222 4.37 1.18 -1.31
CA GLN A 222 5.50 0.55 -2.02
C GLN A 222 5.17 0.30 -3.50
N VAL A 223 6.07 0.75 -4.38
CA VAL A 223 6.08 0.39 -5.81
C VAL A 223 6.67 -1.01 -5.94
N VAL A 224 5.94 -1.90 -6.58
CA VAL A 224 6.36 -3.26 -6.93
C VAL A 224 6.54 -3.36 -8.46
N SER A 225 7.23 -4.40 -8.94
CA SER A 225 7.53 -4.59 -10.37
C SER A 225 6.27 -4.68 -11.25
N SER A 226 5.12 -5.02 -10.68
CA SER A 226 3.81 -5.13 -11.34
C SER A 226 2.84 -3.98 -11.06
N GLY A 227 3.23 -2.91 -10.34
CA GLY A 227 2.34 -1.79 -9.98
C GLY A 227 2.55 -1.26 -8.56
N ARG A 228 1.50 -0.75 -7.90
CA ARG A 228 1.50 -0.51 -6.45
C ARG A 228 0.90 -1.73 -5.76
N GLY A 229 1.59 -2.26 -4.74
CA GLY A 229 1.06 -3.32 -3.89
C GLY A 229 -0.02 -2.80 -2.93
N GLY A 230 -0.56 -3.66 -2.08
CA GLY A 230 -1.48 -3.28 -1.00
C GLY A 230 -2.94 -3.69 -1.20
N VAL A 231 -3.83 -2.91 -0.59
CA VAL A 231 -5.29 -3.08 -0.56
C VAL A 231 -5.96 -2.00 -1.39
N ILE A 232 -6.95 -2.38 -2.18
CA ILE A 232 -7.79 -1.49 -2.95
C ILE A 232 -9.20 -1.53 -2.33
N VAL A 233 -9.78 -0.35 -2.12
CA VAL A 233 -11.17 -0.21 -1.65
C VAL A 233 -12.02 0.40 -2.76
N TRP A 234 -12.98 -0.38 -3.24
CA TRP A 234 -13.90 -0.09 -4.33
C TRP A 234 -15.27 0.41 -3.86
N GLY A 235 -15.68 0.03 -2.65
CA GLY A 235 -17.02 0.27 -2.12
C GLY A 235 -17.01 0.88 -0.73
N GLU A 236 -18.06 0.58 0.04
CA GLU A 236 -18.23 1.12 1.39
C GLU A 236 -17.13 0.64 2.35
N PRO A 237 -16.63 1.50 3.25
CA PRO A 237 -15.52 1.19 4.16
C PRO A 237 -15.72 -0.05 5.02
N TRP A 238 -16.95 -0.30 5.46
CA TRP A 238 -17.30 -1.43 6.30
C TRP A 238 -17.71 -2.67 5.49
N ASP A 239 -17.91 -2.60 4.17
CA ASP A 239 -18.34 -3.78 3.39
C ASP A 239 -17.13 -4.58 2.89
N PRO A 240 -16.94 -5.85 3.33
CA PRO A 240 -15.85 -6.70 2.86
C PRO A 240 -15.84 -6.93 1.34
N HIS A 241 -17.00 -6.89 0.67
CA HIS A 241 -17.10 -7.08 -0.78
C HIS A 241 -16.59 -5.88 -1.58
N GLY A 242 -16.35 -4.75 -0.91
CA GLY A 242 -15.67 -3.59 -1.50
C GLY A 242 -14.14 -3.68 -1.44
N TRP A 243 -13.56 -4.72 -0.84
CA TRP A 243 -12.12 -4.78 -0.57
C TRP A 243 -11.41 -5.81 -1.44
N GLU A 244 -10.29 -5.41 -2.03
CA GLU A 244 -9.43 -6.26 -2.86
C GLU A 244 -7.99 -6.22 -2.32
N VAL A 245 -7.31 -7.37 -2.26
CA VAL A 245 -5.86 -7.44 -2.04
C VAL A 245 -5.13 -7.69 -3.35
N THR A 246 -4.07 -6.91 -3.58
CA THR A 246 -3.22 -7.10 -4.76
C THR A 246 -2.34 -8.35 -4.62
N GLU A 247 -1.95 -8.95 -5.75
CA GLU A 247 -1.07 -10.13 -5.77
C GLU A 247 0.22 -9.91 -4.94
N ALA A 248 0.86 -8.74 -5.10
CA ALA A 248 2.08 -8.43 -4.37
C ALA A 248 1.86 -8.35 -2.85
N PHE A 249 0.69 -7.88 -2.40
CA PHE A 249 0.35 -7.90 -0.98
C PHE A 249 0.21 -9.33 -0.46
N VAL A 250 -0.48 -10.19 -1.22
CA VAL A 250 -0.66 -11.60 -0.86
C VAL A 250 0.68 -12.34 -0.84
N GLN A 251 1.59 -12.07 -1.79
CA GLN A 251 2.93 -12.64 -1.82
C GLN A 251 3.76 -12.26 -0.58
N LYS A 252 3.67 -11.00 -0.13
CA LYS A 252 4.45 -10.48 1.00
C LYS A 252 3.84 -10.82 2.37
N TRP A 253 2.52 -10.85 2.45
CA TRP A 253 1.75 -11.05 3.69
C TRP A 253 0.77 -12.24 3.58
N PRO A 254 1.22 -13.45 3.16
CA PRO A 254 0.33 -14.57 2.86
C PRO A 254 -0.43 -15.08 4.09
N TRP A 255 0.15 -14.92 5.29
CA TRP A 255 -0.48 -15.32 6.54
C TRP A 255 -1.61 -14.37 6.98
N VAL A 256 -1.57 -13.10 6.56
CA VAL A 256 -2.60 -12.10 6.93
C VAL A 256 -3.93 -12.45 6.28
N VAL A 257 -3.90 -12.88 5.02
CA VAL A 257 -5.12 -13.19 4.23
C VAL A 257 -5.53 -14.66 4.29
N ARG A 258 -4.76 -15.51 4.98
CA ARG A 258 -4.97 -16.96 5.01
C ARG A 258 -6.38 -17.31 5.51
N GLY A 259 -7.06 -18.18 4.76
CA GLY A 259 -8.37 -18.70 5.14
C GLY A 259 -9.54 -17.73 4.95
N SER A 260 -9.29 -16.47 4.55
CA SER A 260 -10.36 -15.50 4.30
C SER A 260 -11.04 -15.76 2.95
N ARG A 261 -12.14 -16.52 2.99
CA ARG A 261 -12.92 -16.86 1.78
C ARG A 261 -13.66 -15.65 1.21
N SER A 262 -14.22 -14.82 2.08
CA SER A 262 -14.94 -13.59 1.70
C SER A 262 -14.02 -12.60 0.98
N LEU A 263 -12.82 -12.34 1.53
CA LEU A 263 -11.85 -11.46 0.89
C LEU A 263 -11.33 -12.04 -0.44
N LEU A 264 -11.13 -13.36 -0.52
CA LEU A 264 -10.71 -14.01 -1.76
C LEU A 264 -11.77 -13.86 -2.86
N GLN A 265 -13.04 -14.08 -2.51
CA GLN A 265 -14.18 -13.91 -3.43
C GLN A 265 -14.28 -12.46 -3.92
N SER A 266 -14.23 -11.49 -2.99
CA SER A 266 -14.22 -10.07 -3.33
C SER A 266 -13.03 -9.70 -4.23
N THR A 267 -11.83 -10.15 -3.87
CA THR A 267 -10.61 -9.92 -4.65
C THR A 267 -10.74 -10.43 -6.07
N ASN A 268 -11.18 -11.68 -6.24
CA ASN A 268 -11.33 -12.29 -7.56
C ASN A 268 -12.49 -11.69 -8.36
N TYR A 269 -13.56 -11.21 -7.71
CA TYR A 269 -14.62 -10.46 -8.36
C TYR A 269 -14.08 -9.18 -9.02
N TRP A 270 -13.36 -8.34 -8.26
CA TRP A 270 -12.83 -7.08 -8.78
C TRP A 270 -11.72 -7.28 -9.83
N ARG A 271 -10.87 -8.29 -9.65
CA ARG A 271 -9.86 -8.68 -10.65
C ARG A 271 -10.51 -9.11 -11.97
N ALA A 272 -11.59 -9.88 -11.91
CA ALA A 272 -12.33 -10.31 -13.11
C ALA A 272 -12.93 -9.12 -13.88
N GLN A 273 -13.39 -8.07 -13.20
CA GLN A 273 -13.88 -6.84 -13.87
C GLN A 273 -12.81 -6.14 -14.73
N ARG A 274 -11.52 -6.39 -14.44
CA ARG A 274 -10.38 -5.83 -15.18
C ARG A 274 -9.68 -6.87 -16.07
N GLY A 275 -10.21 -8.09 -16.18
CA GLY A 275 -9.59 -9.17 -16.93
C GLY A 275 -8.29 -9.71 -16.30
N GLU A 276 -8.07 -9.48 -15.01
CA GLU A 276 -6.92 -10.02 -14.29
C GLU A 276 -7.14 -11.48 -13.85
N PRO A 277 -6.08 -12.32 -13.82
CA PRO A 277 -6.20 -13.71 -13.40
C PRO A 277 -6.59 -13.83 -11.93
N ALA A 278 -7.39 -14.84 -11.59
CA ALA A 278 -7.79 -15.11 -10.23
C ALA A 278 -6.59 -15.47 -9.34
N LEU A 279 -6.58 -14.96 -8.10
CA LEU A 279 -5.61 -15.33 -7.07
C LEU A 279 -6.05 -16.57 -6.30
N SER A 280 -5.07 -17.24 -5.68
CA SER A 280 -5.28 -18.29 -4.69
C SER A 280 -4.47 -17.98 -3.44
N PHE A 281 -5.13 -17.81 -2.29
CA PHE A 281 -4.43 -17.59 -1.01
C PHE A 281 -3.71 -18.84 -0.48
N GLN A 282 -3.91 -20.02 -1.08
CA GLN A 282 -3.25 -21.26 -0.67
C GLN A 282 -1.88 -21.48 -1.33
N ASN A 283 -1.64 -20.83 -2.47
CA ASN A 283 -0.45 -21.07 -3.28
C ASN A 283 0.78 -20.29 -2.81
N TYR A 284 0.63 -19.43 -1.79
CA TYR A 284 1.73 -18.64 -1.27
C TYR A 284 2.29 -19.32 0.00
N PRO A 285 3.57 -19.73 0.00
CA PRO A 285 4.17 -20.39 1.15
C PRO A 285 4.06 -19.47 2.37
N ALA A 286 3.76 -20.03 3.54
CA ALA A 286 3.92 -19.30 4.79
C ALA A 286 5.37 -18.79 4.80
N ALA A 287 5.59 -17.48 4.87
CA ALA A 287 6.91 -16.98 5.21
C ALA A 287 7.23 -17.60 6.58
N ASN A 288 8.13 -18.59 6.62
CA ASN A 288 8.66 -19.12 7.86
C ASN A 288 9.12 -17.92 8.70
N GLY A 289 8.84 -17.93 10.01
CA GLY A 289 9.02 -16.80 10.93
C GLY A 289 10.46 -16.31 11.12
N GLY A 290 11.10 -15.86 10.04
CA GLY A 290 12.46 -15.36 9.97
C GLY A 290 12.63 -14.61 8.66
N ALA A 291 12.83 -13.28 8.79
CA ALA A 291 13.17 -12.34 7.73
C ALA A 291 12.30 -12.42 6.46
N ASN A 292 11.23 -11.62 6.45
CA ASN A 292 10.56 -11.23 5.21
C ASN A 292 11.63 -10.69 4.24
N PRO A 293 11.87 -11.29 3.06
CA PRO A 293 12.84 -10.76 2.12
C PRO A 293 12.41 -9.34 1.79
N ARG A 294 13.25 -8.36 2.20
CA ARG A 294 13.04 -6.94 1.91
C ARG A 294 12.75 -6.80 0.43
N VAL A 295 11.50 -6.57 0.06
CA VAL A 295 11.17 -5.95 -1.23
C VAL A 295 11.94 -4.64 -1.19
N HIS A 296 13.01 -4.54 -1.99
CA HIS A 296 14.05 -3.51 -1.87
C HIS A 296 13.48 -2.13 -1.53
N GLU A 297 13.62 -1.72 -0.27
CA GLU A 297 13.36 -0.36 0.17
C GLU A 297 14.36 0.55 -0.53
N VAL A 298 13.85 1.47 -1.35
CA VAL A 298 14.63 2.62 -1.80
C VAL A 298 14.62 3.59 -0.63
N GLU A 299 15.67 3.57 0.19
CA GLU A 299 15.87 4.59 1.24
C GLU A 299 16.16 5.96 0.60
N GLU A 300 15.19 6.87 0.66
CA GLU A 300 15.41 8.30 0.43
C GLU A 300 16.03 8.91 1.68
N HIS A 301 17.34 9.19 1.63
CA HIS A 301 17.99 10.05 2.61
C HIS A 301 17.57 11.51 2.38
N LEU A 302 16.65 12.00 3.20
CA LEU A 302 16.40 13.42 3.41
C LEU A 302 17.45 13.97 4.39
N GLY A 303 18.40 14.75 3.86
CA GLY A 303 19.31 15.55 4.68
C GLY A 303 18.63 16.84 5.14
N SER A 304 18.75 17.14 6.44
CA SER A 304 18.34 18.39 7.07
C SER A 304 19.06 19.61 6.45
N PRO A 305 18.42 20.78 6.34
CA PRO A 305 19.11 22.00 5.95
C PRO A 305 19.88 22.57 7.15
N ALA A 306 21.07 23.09 6.85
CA ALA A 306 21.82 24.01 7.71
C ALA A 306 21.19 25.41 7.69
#